data_AF-A0AAD3HDM1-F1
#
_entry.id   AF-A0AAD3HDM1-F1
#
_cell.length_a   1.000
_cell.length_b   1.000
_cell.length_c   1.000
_cell.angle_alpha   90.00
_cell.angle_beta   90.00
_cell.angle_gamma   90.00
#
_symmetry.space_group_name_H-M   'P 1'
#
loop_
_entity.id
_entity.type
_entity.pdbx_description
1 polymer ?
#
loop_
_entity_poly.entity_id
_entity_poly.type
_entity_poly.pdbx_seq_one_letter_code
_entity_poly.pdbx_strand_id
1 'polypeptide(L)'
;MCAYRSILLLAFVAQSHCFTSSAPSQFIHQATRINSQATSLIDERIAIDESLEGVQKINTNPDIFIIKDFLDKKSCTELINKATEKKMNQSPVAYAGKTDDIKELLGLAAKGPVAWLGVLSAYFQIQSSGSSDVASLLVHAVQNYIAFFLLAAVSIFAFVQSREDGLQELRTSTSTTLDDLSVDGTLKFVQKSADLFNPSEDKTAKAQHAQYFESPTIIRYEAGQSLAPHFDANRSAETEDANRGGQTLATLLLYLNDVEDGGKTRFGLIPSPDDESNDSIVKDENGKLTVKPKAGDALLFFPADKNGEFDDRLEHEGTLAIDEKWIARIWRHIDRVPPPFGLSNSELLKL
;
A
#
# COMPACT_ATOMS: atom_id res chain seq x y z
N MET A 1 45.60 31.82 23.61
CA MET A 1 45.39 31.16 22.30
C MET A 1 45.42 29.66 22.56
N CYS A 2 44.23 29.08 22.81
CA CYS A 2 43.54 28.11 21.94
C CYS A 2 44.36 26.80 21.75
N ALA A 3 44.16 25.72 22.52
CA ALA A 3 42.96 24.89 22.81
C ALA A 3 42.45 24.09 21.61
N TYR A 4 41.96 22.85 21.70
CA TYR A 4 42.20 21.68 22.58
C TYR A 4 41.44 20.51 21.89
N ARG A 5 41.74 19.27 22.29
CA ARG A 5 41.17 18.01 21.79
C ARG A 5 39.71 17.74 22.26
N SER A 6 39.07 16.84 21.53
CA SER A 6 37.88 15.98 21.74
C SER A 6 37.36 15.75 23.17
N ILE A 7 36.02 15.55 23.35
CA ILE A 7 35.33 14.50 24.16
C ILE A 7 33.84 14.82 24.51
N LEU A 8 32.99 13.76 24.44
CA LEU A 8 31.73 13.37 25.13
C LEU A 8 30.48 14.27 25.34
N LEU A 9 29.32 13.67 25.02
CA LEU A 9 28.21 13.22 25.91
C LEU A 9 28.04 13.89 27.31
N LEU A 10 26.86 14.48 27.60
CA LEU A 10 25.93 14.15 28.72
C LEU A 10 24.91 15.27 29.02
N ALA A 11 23.75 14.80 29.48
CA ALA A 11 22.57 15.51 29.96
C ALA A 11 22.83 16.47 31.14
N PHE A 12 21.92 17.44 31.34
CA PHE A 12 21.67 18.02 32.66
C PHE A 12 20.18 18.31 32.89
N VAL A 13 19.75 17.96 34.09
CA VAL A 13 18.42 18.11 34.69
C VAL A 13 18.46 19.27 35.70
N ALA A 14 17.32 19.96 35.79
CA ALA A 14 16.78 20.77 36.91
C ALA A 14 17.49 22.05 37.36
N GLN A 15 16.70 23.14 37.43
CA GLN A 15 16.45 23.80 38.71
C GLN A 15 15.13 24.59 38.71
N SER A 16 14.30 24.23 39.67
CA SER A 16 13.05 24.85 40.08
C SER A 16 13.32 26.19 40.77
N HIS A 17 12.52 27.22 40.49
CA HIS A 17 12.34 28.36 41.39
C HIS A 17 10.84 28.58 41.64
N CYS A 18 10.52 28.55 42.93
CA CYS A 18 9.21 28.74 43.52
C CYS A 18 8.96 30.25 43.65
N PHE A 19 7.80 30.75 43.20
CA PHE A 19 7.27 32.04 43.63
C PHE A 19 5.82 31.85 44.04
N THR A 20 5.60 32.01 45.34
CA THR A 20 4.28 32.03 45.99
C THR A 20 3.75 33.45 46.00
N SER A 21 2.51 33.66 45.55
CA SER A 21 1.68 34.80 45.97
C SER A 21 0.20 34.46 45.81
N SER A 22 -0.52 34.56 46.92
CA SER A 22 -1.93 34.25 47.14
C SER A 22 -2.87 35.41 46.73
N ALA A 23 -3.83 35.11 45.82
CA ALA A 23 -5.29 35.43 45.75
C ALA A 23 -5.88 36.77 46.29
N PRO A 24 -7.18 37.14 46.05
CA PRO A 24 -8.15 36.79 44.98
C PRO A 24 -8.92 38.02 44.37
N SER A 25 -9.64 37.84 43.25
CA SER A 25 -11.10 38.12 43.09
C SER A 25 -11.53 38.29 41.63
N GLN A 26 -12.47 37.46 41.21
CA GLN A 26 -13.68 37.70 40.40
C GLN A 26 -13.66 38.66 39.18
N PHE A 27 -14.43 38.25 38.15
CA PHE A 27 -14.64 38.87 36.83
C PHE A 27 -13.47 38.58 35.86
N ILE A 28 -13.62 37.77 34.81
CA ILE A 28 -14.49 37.99 33.65
C ILE A 28 -14.85 36.63 33.03
N HIS A 29 -16.15 36.43 32.76
CA HIS A 29 -16.67 35.40 31.86
C HIS A 29 -16.35 35.75 30.40
N GLN A 30 -16.14 34.71 29.58
CA GLN A 30 -16.13 34.64 28.11
C GLN A 30 -14.76 34.61 27.41
N ALA A 31 -14.74 33.77 26.37
CA ALA A 31 -13.65 33.39 25.46
C ALA A 31 -12.60 32.49 26.14
N THR A 32 -12.41 31.22 25.80
CA THR A 32 -12.45 30.61 24.47
C THR A 32 -12.71 29.12 24.68
N ARG A 33 -13.85 28.61 24.21
CA ARG A 33 -13.95 27.16 23.91
C ARG A 33 -12.98 26.95 22.75
N ILE A 34 -11.81 26.37 23.03
CA ILE A 34 -10.98 25.82 21.96
C ILE A 34 -11.82 24.69 21.37
N ASN A 35 -12.37 25.00 20.20
CA ASN A 35 -13.17 24.09 19.40
C ASN A 35 -12.30 22.87 19.10
N SER A 36 -12.72 21.69 19.57
CA SER A 36 -12.10 20.40 19.26
C SER A 36 -12.40 19.94 17.83
N GLN A 37 -12.54 20.87 16.88
CA GLN A 37 -12.82 20.61 15.46
C GLN A 37 -11.56 20.78 14.62
N ALA A 38 -10.56 19.98 14.94
CA ALA A 38 -9.46 19.66 14.03
C ALA A 38 -9.28 18.15 14.00
N THR A 39 -10.38 17.42 13.82
CA THR A 39 -10.35 16.07 13.24
C THR A 39 -10.35 16.25 11.73
N SER A 40 -9.34 15.70 11.08
CA SER A 40 -8.94 15.92 9.69
C SER A 40 -10.06 15.71 8.66
N LEU A 41 -10.07 16.58 7.65
CA LEU A 41 -10.99 16.70 6.51
C LEU A 41 -11.09 15.49 5.55
N ILE A 42 -10.65 14.29 5.94
CA ILE A 42 -10.67 13.07 5.11
C ILE A 42 -11.89 12.24 5.51
N ASP A 43 -13.08 12.68 5.09
CA ASP A 43 -14.34 12.05 5.56
C ASP A 43 -15.27 11.59 4.43
N GLU A 44 -15.12 12.08 3.19
CA GLU A 44 -16.09 11.78 2.14
C GLU A 44 -15.53 10.73 1.16
N ARG A 45 -15.74 9.45 1.46
CA ARG A 45 -15.49 8.34 0.52
C ARG A 45 -16.41 8.41 -0.71
N ILE A 46 -16.08 7.62 -1.72
CA ILE A 46 -16.99 7.38 -2.85
C ILE A 46 -18.30 6.70 -2.39
N ALA A 47 -19.39 6.97 -3.12
CA ALA A 47 -20.70 6.39 -2.83
C ALA A 47 -20.75 4.89 -3.19
N ILE A 48 -21.56 4.16 -2.42
CA ILE A 48 -21.95 2.77 -2.67
C ILE A 48 -23.45 2.62 -2.41
N ASP A 49 -24.06 1.58 -2.96
CA ASP A 49 -25.43 1.20 -2.62
C ASP A 49 -25.45 0.41 -1.30
N GLU A 50 -25.64 1.13 -0.19
CA GLU A 50 -25.81 0.53 1.14
C GLU A 50 -27.16 -0.20 1.30
N SER A 51 -28.08 -0.11 0.34
CA SER A 51 -29.36 -0.83 0.37
C SER A 51 -29.29 -2.24 -0.19
N LEU A 52 -28.15 -2.62 -0.81
CA LEU A 52 -27.93 -3.98 -1.29
C LEU A 52 -28.02 -5.00 -0.16
N GLU A 53 -28.63 -6.13 -0.48
CA GLU A 53 -28.78 -7.24 0.46
C GLU A 53 -27.41 -7.70 0.99
N GLY A 54 -27.32 -7.91 2.30
CA GLY A 54 -26.11 -8.37 2.96
C GLY A 54 -25.10 -7.27 3.32
N VAL A 55 -25.28 -6.02 2.89
CA VAL A 55 -24.38 -4.91 3.28
C VAL A 55 -24.55 -4.57 4.76
N GLN A 56 -23.46 -4.66 5.51
CA GLN A 56 -23.38 -4.39 6.93
C GLN A 56 -22.22 -3.44 7.21
N LYS A 57 -22.51 -2.25 7.73
CA LYS A 57 -21.47 -1.31 8.19
C LYS A 57 -20.92 -1.80 9.53
N ILE A 58 -19.62 -2.08 9.59
CA ILE A 58 -18.94 -2.62 10.77
C ILE A 58 -18.05 -1.60 11.48
N ASN A 59 -17.70 -0.50 10.81
CA ASN A 59 -17.02 0.64 11.40
C ASN A 59 -17.55 1.94 10.79
N THR A 60 -17.53 3.02 11.56
CA THR A 60 -17.82 4.37 11.09
C THR A 60 -16.62 5.25 11.38
N ASN A 61 -16.20 6.05 10.41
CA ASN A 61 -15.05 6.94 10.50
C ASN A 61 -13.72 6.23 10.87
N PRO A 62 -13.09 5.51 9.93
CA PRO A 62 -13.46 5.36 8.51
C PRO A 62 -14.58 4.34 8.29
N ASP A 63 -15.33 4.46 7.20
CA ASP A 63 -16.36 3.47 6.85
C ASP A 63 -15.72 2.13 6.43
N ILE A 64 -16.15 1.03 7.06
CA ILE A 64 -15.77 -0.34 6.69
C ILE A 64 -17.04 -1.19 6.67
N PHE A 65 -17.19 -2.03 5.66
CA PHE A 65 -18.37 -2.86 5.46
C PHE A 65 -18.01 -4.34 5.28
N ILE A 66 -18.88 -5.21 5.78
CA ILE A 66 -18.98 -6.60 5.34
C ILE A 66 -20.21 -6.73 4.46
N ILE A 67 -20.11 -7.45 3.37
CA ILE A 67 -21.21 -7.75 2.47
C ILE A 67 -21.40 -9.26 2.46
N LYS A 68 -22.43 -9.72 3.16
CA LYS A 68 -22.75 -11.14 3.32
C LYS A 68 -23.21 -11.74 2.00
N ASP A 69 -22.80 -12.98 1.73
CA ASP A 69 -23.19 -13.72 0.53
C ASP A 69 -23.00 -12.92 -0.78
N PHE A 70 -21.94 -12.12 -0.84
CA PHE A 70 -21.64 -11.27 -1.98
C PHE A 70 -21.43 -12.10 -3.25
N LEU A 71 -20.75 -13.24 -3.19
CA LEU A 71 -20.64 -14.16 -4.32
C LEU A 71 -20.98 -15.58 -3.87
N ASP A 72 -21.70 -16.33 -4.70
CA ASP A 72 -22.04 -17.71 -4.37
C ASP A 72 -20.82 -18.64 -4.41
N LYS A 73 -20.89 -19.73 -3.66
CA LYS A 73 -19.78 -20.69 -3.52
C LYS A 73 -19.35 -21.34 -4.84
N LYS A 74 -20.26 -21.51 -5.81
CA LYS A 74 -19.92 -22.06 -7.13
C LYS A 74 -19.03 -21.08 -7.88
N SER A 75 -19.42 -19.81 -7.96
CA SER A 75 -18.60 -18.76 -8.57
C SER A 75 -17.27 -18.54 -7.83
N CYS A 76 -17.22 -18.68 -6.50
CA CYS A 76 -15.95 -18.66 -5.76
C CYS A 76 -15.01 -19.79 -6.19
N THR A 77 -15.54 -21.00 -6.35
CA THR A 77 -14.77 -22.18 -6.80
C THR A 77 -14.28 -21.99 -8.24
N GLU A 78 -15.08 -21.39 -9.13
CA GLU A 78 -14.68 -21.08 -10.50
C GLU A 78 -13.49 -20.11 -10.55
N LEU A 79 -13.47 -19.08 -9.68
CA LEU A 79 -12.34 -18.15 -9.55
C LEU A 79 -11.05 -18.87 -9.11
N ILE A 80 -11.13 -19.74 -8.10
CA ILE A 80 -9.99 -20.52 -7.59
C ILE A 80 -9.44 -21.44 -8.70
N ASN A 81 -10.32 -22.17 -9.38
CA ASN A 81 -9.92 -23.08 -10.45
C ASN A 81 -9.24 -22.33 -11.59
N LYS A 82 -9.82 -21.20 -12.03
CA LYS A 82 -9.25 -20.40 -13.11
C LYS A 82 -7.89 -19.80 -12.74
N ALA A 83 -7.73 -19.33 -11.51
CA ALA A 83 -6.46 -18.84 -11.02
C ALA A 83 -5.39 -19.95 -11.00
N THR A 84 -5.77 -21.14 -10.57
CA THR A 84 -4.90 -22.32 -10.55
C THR A 84 -4.47 -22.73 -11.97
N GLU A 85 -5.40 -22.73 -12.92
CA GLU A 85 -5.13 -23.00 -14.35
C GLU A 85 -4.15 -21.98 -14.96
N LYS A 86 -4.31 -20.69 -14.66
CA LYS A 86 -3.45 -19.60 -15.17
C LYS A 86 -2.03 -19.65 -14.59
N LYS A 87 -1.79 -20.50 -13.59
CA LYS A 87 -0.61 -20.55 -12.72
C LYS A 87 -0.45 -19.26 -11.92
N MET A 88 -0.18 -19.42 -10.63
CA MET A 88 0.01 -18.30 -9.71
C MET A 88 1.49 -18.14 -9.42
N ASN A 89 1.94 -16.89 -9.31
CA ASN A 89 3.33 -16.56 -8.97
C ASN A 89 3.36 -15.81 -7.64
N GLN A 90 4.55 -15.59 -7.08
CA GLN A 90 4.71 -14.75 -5.90
C GLN A 90 3.98 -13.42 -6.09
N SER A 91 3.16 -13.05 -5.12
CA SER A 91 2.40 -11.82 -5.23
C SER A 91 3.33 -10.61 -5.23
N PRO A 92 3.09 -9.62 -6.11
CA PRO A 92 3.93 -8.45 -6.15
C PRO A 92 3.76 -7.63 -4.86
N VAL A 93 4.87 -7.08 -4.38
CA VAL A 93 4.87 -5.97 -3.45
C VAL A 93 4.85 -4.70 -4.29
N ALA A 94 4.16 -3.65 -3.83
CA ALA A 94 4.17 -2.35 -4.49
C ALA A 94 5.57 -1.71 -4.38
N TYR A 95 6.49 -2.20 -5.21
CA TYR A 95 7.79 -1.61 -5.48
C TYR A 95 7.88 -1.44 -7.00
N ALA A 96 7.02 -0.57 -7.52
CA ALA A 96 6.98 -0.21 -8.93
C ALA A 96 8.10 0.79 -9.19
N GLY A 97 9.31 0.30 -9.51
CA GLY A 97 10.39 1.25 -9.76
C GLY A 97 11.81 0.72 -9.86
N LYS A 98 12.08 -0.59 -9.68
CA LYS A 98 13.46 -1.13 -9.68
C LYS A 98 14.37 -0.55 -10.78
N THR A 99 13.85 -0.47 -12.01
CA THR A 99 14.64 0.02 -13.15
C THR A 99 14.84 1.54 -13.10
N ASP A 100 13.85 2.28 -12.63
CA ASP A 100 13.91 3.75 -12.55
C ASP A 100 14.72 4.20 -11.33
N ASP A 101 14.61 3.51 -10.20
CA ASP A 101 15.47 3.67 -9.02
C ASP A 101 16.95 3.42 -9.37
N ILE A 102 17.24 2.34 -10.11
CA ILE A 102 18.61 2.07 -10.58
C ILE A 102 19.11 3.22 -11.46
N LYS A 103 18.31 3.70 -12.42
CA LYS A 103 18.71 4.82 -13.29
C LYS A 103 18.93 6.10 -12.50
N GLU A 104 18.04 6.43 -11.56
CA GLU A 104 18.12 7.64 -10.75
C GLU A 104 19.36 7.59 -9.84
N LEU A 105 19.54 6.50 -9.10
CA LEU A 105 20.69 6.29 -8.22
C LEU A 105 22.00 6.30 -9.01
N LEU A 106 22.05 5.66 -10.18
CA LEU A 106 23.22 5.70 -11.07
C LEU A 106 23.49 7.13 -11.57
N GLY A 107 22.45 7.86 -11.96
CA GLY A 107 22.54 9.24 -12.41
C GLY A 107 23.07 10.18 -11.33
N LEU A 108 22.59 10.03 -10.10
CA LEU A 108 23.05 10.76 -8.92
C LEU A 108 24.50 10.39 -8.57
N ALA A 109 24.82 9.10 -8.55
CA ALA A 109 26.17 8.62 -8.26
C ALA A 109 27.19 9.14 -9.28
N ALA A 110 26.87 9.04 -10.58
CA ALA A 110 27.69 9.50 -11.69
C ALA A 110 28.03 11.00 -11.61
N LYS A 111 27.02 11.84 -11.34
CA LYS A 111 27.17 13.30 -11.29
C LYS A 111 27.76 13.83 -9.98
N GLY A 112 27.72 13.03 -8.92
CA GLY A 112 28.19 13.41 -7.60
C GLY A 112 29.41 12.59 -7.16
N PRO A 113 29.25 11.62 -6.24
CA PRO A 113 30.37 10.92 -5.62
C PRO A 113 31.37 10.30 -6.60
N VAL A 114 30.91 9.68 -7.68
CA VAL A 114 31.80 9.02 -8.66
C VAL A 114 32.68 10.02 -9.38
N ALA A 115 32.11 11.15 -9.83
CA ALA A 115 32.87 12.23 -10.47
C ALA A 115 33.95 12.80 -9.52
N TRP A 116 33.57 13.12 -8.29
CA TRP A 116 34.51 13.67 -7.30
C TRP A 116 35.60 12.69 -6.92
N LEU A 117 35.26 11.42 -6.70
CA LEU A 117 36.25 10.38 -6.38
C LEU A 117 37.23 10.18 -7.54
N GLY A 118 36.75 10.15 -8.78
CA GLY A 118 37.60 9.99 -9.96
C GLY A 118 38.63 11.12 -10.11
N VAL A 119 38.21 12.37 -9.93
CA VAL A 119 39.10 13.55 -10.00
C VAL A 119 40.06 13.58 -8.80
N LEU A 120 39.55 13.35 -7.59
CA LEU A 120 40.36 13.43 -6.37
C LEU A 120 41.42 12.32 -6.33
N SER A 121 41.08 11.09 -6.70
CA SER A 121 42.06 10.00 -6.73
C SER A 121 43.11 10.20 -7.82
N ALA A 122 42.72 10.78 -8.97
CA ALA A 122 43.67 11.13 -10.03
C ALA A 122 44.65 12.22 -9.58
N TYR A 123 44.17 13.23 -8.85
CA TYR A 123 45.02 14.27 -8.25
C TYR A 123 46.08 13.68 -7.32
N PHE A 124 45.69 12.77 -6.41
CA PHE A 124 46.63 12.12 -5.50
C PHE A 124 47.61 11.17 -6.23
N GLN A 125 47.16 10.45 -7.25
CA GLN A 125 48.03 9.59 -8.08
C GLN A 125 49.14 10.41 -8.75
N ILE A 126 48.81 11.61 -9.24
CA ILE A 126 49.79 12.50 -9.88
C ILE A 126 50.78 13.10 -8.89
N GLN A 127 50.30 13.58 -7.73
CA GLN A 127 51.20 14.04 -6.67
C GLN A 127 52.21 12.97 -6.27
N SER A 128 51.78 11.71 -6.20
CA SER A 128 52.66 10.59 -5.83
C SER A 128 53.66 10.19 -6.91
N SER A 129 53.32 10.41 -8.19
CA SER A 129 54.15 10.02 -9.34
C SER A 129 55.06 11.13 -9.84
N GLY A 130 54.95 12.35 -9.29
CA GLY A 130 55.79 13.50 -9.65
C GLY A 130 55.57 14.02 -11.08
N SER A 131 54.51 13.56 -11.76
CA SER A 131 54.13 14.06 -13.08
C SER A 131 53.40 15.40 -12.93
N SER A 132 53.58 16.33 -13.87
CA SER A 132 52.88 17.63 -13.89
C SER A 132 52.07 17.81 -15.19
N ASP A 133 51.86 16.72 -15.93
CA ASP A 133 51.18 16.75 -17.21
C ASP A 133 49.66 16.70 -17.02
N VAL A 134 48.95 17.58 -17.71
CA VAL A 134 47.50 17.63 -17.69
C VAL A 134 46.90 16.40 -18.40
N ALA A 135 47.61 15.84 -19.38
CA ALA A 135 47.13 14.65 -20.08
C ALA A 135 47.10 13.42 -19.16
N SER A 136 48.10 13.24 -18.29
CA SER A 136 48.09 12.15 -17.30
C SER A 136 46.95 12.31 -16.29
N LEU A 137 46.60 13.54 -15.90
CA LEU A 137 45.47 13.81 -15.01
C LEU A 137 44.15 13.40 -15.62
N LEU A 138 43.94 13.75 -16.88
CA LEU A 138 42.71 13.38 -17.59
C LEU A 138 42.59 11.86 -17.75
N VAL A 139 43.69 11.18 -18.10
CA VAL A 139 43.71 9.71 -18.23
C VAL A 139 43.37 9.05 -16.89
N HIS A 140 44.05 9.45 -15.81
CA HIS A 140 43.78 8.89 -14.48
C HIS A 140 42.37 9.22 -13.99
N ALA A 141 41.86 10.43 -14.23
CA ALA A 141 40.51 10.81 -13.83
C ALA A 141 39.45 9.97 -14.54
N VAL A 142 39.60 9.74 -15.85
CA VAL A 142 38.69 8.88 -16.62
C VAL A 142 38.78 7.42 -16.17
N GLN A 143 39.98 6.87 -16.00
CA GLN A 143 40.17 5.49 -15.53
C GLN A 143 39.55 5.27 -14.14
N ASN A 144 39.85 6.17 -13.20
CA ASN A 144 39.30 6.09 -11.85
C ASN A 144 37.79 6.30 -11.85
N TYR A 145 37.27 7.23 -12.66
CA TYR A 145 35.82 7.42 -12.84
C TYR A 145 35.15 6.12 -13.28
N ILE A 146 35.67 5.44 -14.30
CA ILE A 146 35.11 4.17 -14.78
C ILE A 146 35.13 3.12 -13.66
N ALA A 147 36.24 3.00 -12.91
CA ALA A 147 36.35 2.06 -11.81
C ALA A 147 35.32 2.34 -10.69
N PHE A 148 35.20 3.60 -10.25
CA PHE A 148 34.22 3.99 -9.24
C PHE A 148 32.79 3.88 -9.75
N PHE A 149 32.54 4.16 -11.03
CA PHE A 149 31.21 4.01 -11.62
C PHE A 149 30.77 2.54 -11.64
N LEU A 150 31.65 1.61 -12.04
CA LEU A 150 31.36 0.18 -12.00
C LEU A 150 31.11 -0.32 -10.58
N LEU A 151 31.93 0.13 -9.61
CA LEU A 151 31.73 -0.20 -8.21
C LEU A 151 30.38 0.33 -7.69
N ALA A 152 30.04 1.58 -8.00
CA ALA A 152 28.77 2.18 -7.64
C ALA A 152 27.60 1.42 -8.28
N ALA A 153 27.71 1.04 -9.55
CA ALA A 153 26.66 0.28 -10.25
C ALA A 153 26.41 -1.08 -9.61
N VAL A 154 27.47 -1.84 -9.29
CA VAL A 154 27.33 -3.13 -8.57
C VAL A 154 26.72 -2.92 -7.19
N SER A 155 27.16 -1.89 -6.45
CA SER A 155 26.66 -1.60 -5.10
C SER A 155 25.18 -1.18 -5.11
N ILE A 156 24.79 -0.32 -6.06
CA ILE A 156 23.39 0.10 -6.24
C ILE A 156 22.52 -1.09 -6.63
N PHE A 157 22.98 -1.94 -7.56
CA PHE A 157 22.23 -3.13 -7.95
C PHE A 157 22.04 -4.08 -6.76
N ALA A 158 23.10 -4.35 -5.99
CA ALA A 158 23.04 -5.18 -4.80
C ALA A 158 22.12 -4.59 -3.71
N PHE A 159 22.18 -3.27 -3.50
CA PHE A 159 21.31 -2.56 -2.56
C PHE A 159 19.84 -2.65 -2.96
N VAL A 160 19.53 -2.34 -4.22
CA VAL A 160 18.16 -2.41 -4.75
C VAL A 160 17.62 -3.85 -4.69
N GLN A 161 18.44 -4.85 -5.04
CA GLN A 161 18.06 -6.26 -4.91
C GLN A 161 17.78 -6.63 -3.44
N SER A 162 18.66 -6.26 -2.50
CA SER A 162 18.46 -6.53 -1.08
C SER A 162 17.19 -5.86 -0.53
N ARG A 163 16.85 -4.66 -1.02
CA ARG A 163 15.60 -4.00 -0.64
C ARG A 163 14.38 -4.72 -1.20
N GLU A 164 14.45 -5.15 -2.46
CA GLU A 164 13.38 -5.93 -3.08
C GLU A 164 13.14 -7.23 -2.32
N ASP A 165 14.20 -7.99 -2.02
CA ASP A 165 14.11 -9.25 -1.28
C ASP A 165 13.46 -9.04 0.11
N GLY A 166 13.91 -8.02 0.86
CA GLY A 166 13.32 -7.70 2.17
C GLY A 166 11.87 -7.24 2.10
N LEU A 167 11.46 -6.58 1.00
CA LEU A 167 10.06 -6.24 0.77
C LEU A 167 9.23 -7.47 0.42
N GLN A 168 9.76 -8.40 -0.38
CA GLN A 168 9.07 -9.65 -0.75
C GLN A 168 8.77 -10.53 0.47
N GLU A 169 9.62 -10.51 1.51
CA GLU A 169 9.33 -11.19 2.78
C GLU A 169 8.08 -10.64 3.48
N LEU A 170 7.67 -9.39 3.20
CA LEU A 170 6.44 -8.80 3.75
C LEU A 170 5.17 -9.33 3.09
N ARG A 171 5.25 -9.97 1.92
CA ARG A 171 4.11 -10.56 1.22
C ARG A 171 4.48 -11.95 0.72
N THR A 172 4.11 -12.96 1.49
CA THR A 172 4.51 -14.35 1.21
C THR A 172 3.51 -15.12 0.37
N SER A 173 2.38 -14.50 -0.02
CA SER A 173 1.32 -15.10 -0.84
C SER A 173 1.69 -15.29 -2.31
N THR A 174 0.88 -16.08 -3.02
CA THR A 174 0.89 -16.14 -4.49
C THR A 174 -0.37 -15.51 -5.07
N SER A 175 -0.30 -14.98 -6.29
CA SER A 175 -1.44 -14.38 -6.97
C SER A 175 -1.39 -14.48 -8.49
N THR A 176 -2.54 -14.27 -9.11
CA THR A 176 -2.69 -14.03 -10.56
C THR A 176 -3.88 -13.10 -10.81
N THR A 177 -3.87 -12.37 -11.91
CA THR A 177 -4.99 -11.53 -12.33
C THR A 177 -5.92 -12.30 -13.26
N LEU A 178 -7.23 -12.08 -13.15
CA LEU A 178 -8.25 -12.60 -14.06
C LEU A 178 -8.85 -11.43 -14.84
N ASP A 179 -8.23 -11.17 -15.99
CA ASP A 179 -8.58 -10.12 -16.94
C ASP A 179 -9.52 -10.59 -18.06
N ASP A 180 -9.85 -11.88 -18.10
CA ASP A 180 -10.81 -12.49 -19.02
C ASP A 180 -12.13 -12.81 -18.30
N LEU A 181 -13.21 -12.18 -18.75
CA LEU A 181 -14.56 -12.35 -18.24
C LEU A 181 -15.34 -13.45 -18.98
N SER A 182 -14.67 -14.35 -19.72
CA SER A 182 -15.31 -15.53 -20.30
C SER A 182 -15.76 -16.57 -19.26
N VAL A 183 -15.23 -16.49 -18.03
CA VAL A 183 -15.62 -17.35 -16.92
C VAL A 183 -16.77 -16.70 -16.14
N ASP A 184 -17.87 -17.43 -15.98
CA ASP A 184 -19.08 -16.96 -15.30
C ASP A 184 -18.79 -16.35 -13.91
N GLY A 185 -17.97 -17.01 -13.08
CA GLY A 185 -17.58 -16.48 -11.77
C GLY A 185 -16.84 -15.15 -11.82
N THR A 186 -15.92 -14.96 -12.77
CA THR A 186 -15.20 -13.69 -12.94
C THR A 186 -16.14 -12.59 -13.42
N LEU A 187 -16.97 -12.88 -14.42
CA LEU A 187 -17.97 -11.95 -14.93
C LEU A 187 -18.92 -11.51 -13.80
N LYS A 188 -19.46 -12.46 -13.05
CA LYS A 188 -20.39 -12.21 -11.94
C LYS A 188 -19.75 -11.38 -10.83
N PHE A 189 -18.50 -11.66 -10.47
CA PHE A 189 -17.78 -10.88 -9.46
C PHE A 189 -17.62 -9.42 -9.90
N VAL A 190 -17.24 -9.17 -11.16
CA VAL A 190 -17.13 -7.80 -11.69
C VAL A 190 -18.50 -7.11 -11.78
N GLN A 191 -19.54 -7.81 -12.26
CA GLN A 191 -20.91 -7.25 -12.34
C GLN A 191 -21.44 -6.83 -10.97
N LYS A 192 -21.37 -7.73 -9.97
CA LYS A 192 -21.78 -7.41 -8.61
C LYS A 192 -20.97 -6.27 -7.99
N SER A 193 -19.68 -6.20 -8.31
CA SER A 193 -18.83 -5.09 -7.87
C SER A 193 -19.24 -3.77 -8.52
N ALA A 194 -19.60 -3.76 -9.80
CA ALA A 194 -20.13 -2.58 -10.46
C ALA A 194 -21.45 -2.12 -9.84
N ASP A 195 -22.35 -3.06 -9.54
CA ASP A 195 -23.64 -2.79 -8.90
C ASP A 195 -23.50 -2.19 -7.50
N LEU A 196 -22.49 -2.60 -6.75
CA LEU A 196 -22.16 -2.01 -5.45
C LEU A 196 -21.83 -0.53 -5.54
N PHE A 197 -21.13 -0.08 -6.58
CA PHE A 197 -20.76 1.34 -6.75
C PHE A 197 -21.79 2.14 -7.54
N ASN A 198 -22.66 1.47 -8.30
CA ASN A 198 -23.79 2.08 -9.00
C ASN A 198 -24.83 1.01 -9.38
N PRO A 199 -25.95 0.91 -8.63
CA PRO A 199 -26.98 -0.08 -8.89
C PRO A 199 -27.73 0.31 -10.15
N SER A 200 -27.35 -0.30 -11.28
CA SER A 200 -27.98 -0.04 -12.57
C SER A 200 -28.11 -1.33 -13.36
N GLU A 201 -29.32 -1.56 -13.90
CA GLU A 201 -29.58 -2.62 -14.88
C GLU A 201 -29.03 -2.26 -16.27
N ASP A 202 -28.61 -1.01 -16.49
CA ASP A 202 -27.96 -0.59 -17.74
C ASP A 202 -26.52 -1.12 -17.81
N LYS A 203 -26.29 -2.04 -18.75
CA LYS A 203 -24.97 -2.58 -19.08
C LYS A 203 -23.92 -1.51 -19.34
N THR A 204 -24.32 -0.40 -19.97
CA THR A 204 -23.42 0.73 -20.25
C THR A 204 -22.94 1.38 -18.96
N ALA A 205 -23.84 1.55 -17.99
CA ALA A 205 -23.51 2.07 -16.67
C ALA A 205 -22.58 1.10 -15.92
N LYS A 206 -22.87 -0.21 -15.92
CA LYS A 206 -21.98 -1.21 -15.29
C LYS A 206 -20.57 -1.16 -15.89
N ALA A 207 -20.45 -1.13 -17.22
CA ALA A 207 -19.17 -1.02 -17.92
C ALA A 207 -18.44 0.29 -17.60
N GLN A 208 -19.17 1.41 -17.48
CA GLN A 208 -18.59 2.69 -17.08
C GLN A 208 -18.02 2.69 -15.65
N HIS A 209 -18.59 1.91 -14.73
CA HIS A 209 -18.02 1.78 -13.39
C HIS A 209 -16.88 0.77 -13.36
N ALA A 210 -17.02 -0.35 -14.06
CA ALA A 210 -16.01 -1.39 -14.11
C ALA A 210 -14.70 -0.96 -14.79
N GLN A 211 -14.72 0.07 -15.64
CA GLN A 211 -13.49 0.62 -16.24
C GLN A 211 -12.54 1.26 -15.21
N TYR A 212 -13.03 1.58 -14.01
CA TYR A 212 -12.23 2.10 -12.89
C TYR A 212 -11.64 0.97 -12.04
N PHE A 213 -11.94 -0.28 -12.36
CA PHE A 213 -11.44 -1.43 -11.63
C PHE A 213 -10.14 -1.92 -12.24
N GLU A 214 -9.20 -2.26 -11.38
CA GLU A 214 -8.22 -3.27 -11.74
C GLU A 214 -8.91 -4.60 -12.02
N SER A 215 -8.29 -5.40 -12.89
CA SER A 215 -8.73 -6.77 -13.11
C SER A 215 -8.71 -7.55 -11.79
N PRO A 216 -9.74 -8.37 -11.51
CA PRO A 216 -9.79 -9.19 -10.31
C PRO A 216 -8.47 -9.92 -10.04
N THR A 217 -7.89 -9.69 -8.87
CA THR A 217 -6.65 -10.35 -8.46
C THR A 217 -6.98 -11.47 -7.50
N ILE A 218 -6.70 -12.71 -7.88
CA ILE A 218 -6.87 -13.89 -7.01
C ILE A 218 -5.57 -14.13 -6.27
N ILE A 219 -5.67 -14.29 -4.95
CA ILE A 219 -4.52 -14.41 -4.05
C ILE A 219 -4.72 -15.65 -3.18
N ARG A 220 -3.69 -16.47 -3.07
CA ARG A 220 -3.63 -17.68 -2.25
C ARG A 220 -2.56 -17.52 -1.18
N TYR A 221 -2.94 -17.82 0.05
CA TYR A 221 -2.05 -17.97 1.20
C TYR A 221 -2.06 -19.44 1.62
N GLU A 222 -0.91 -20.09 1.51
CA GLU A 222 -0.66 -21.40 2.12
C GLU A 222 -0.41 -21.24 3.63
N ALA A 223 -0.48 -22.34 4.37
CA ALA A 223 -0.16 -22.35 5.79
C ALA A 223 1.24 -21.75 6.04
N GLY A 224 1.33 -20.81 6.98
CA GLY A 224 2.54 -20.06 7.30
C GLY A 224 2.73 -18.76 6.49
N GLN A 225 1.89 -18.48 5.49
CA GLN A 225 1.97 -17.24 4.71
C GLN A 225 1.15 -16.11 5.34
N SER A 226 1.52 -14.87 5.02
CA SER A 226 0.92 -13.63 5.52
C SER A 226 1.23 -12.47 4.58
N LEU A 227 0.56 -11.35 4.85
CA LEU A 227 0.86 -10.05 4.27
C LEU A 227 0.98 -9.06 5.42
N ALA A 228 2.17 -8.48 5.60
CA ALA A 228 2.47 -7.52 6.66
C ALA A 228 1.57 -6.26 6.58
N PRO A 229 1.53 -5.45 7.65
CA PRO A 229 0.80 -4.18 7.64
C PRO A 229 1.18 -3.29 6.46
N HIS A 230 0.17 -2.82 5.73
CA HIS A 230 0.34 -2.01 4.52
C HIS A 230 -0.90 -1.13 4.27
N PHE A 231 -0.79 -0.31 3.24
CA PHE A 231 -1.86 0.51 2.70
C PHE A 231 -2.09 0.15 1.24
N ASP A 232 -3.35 0.20 0.82
CA ASP A 232 -3.73 0.00 -0.58
C ASP A 232 -3.67 1.30 -1.38
N ALA A 233 -3.82 2.45 -0.73
CA ALA A 233 -3.60 3.77 -1.32
C ALA A 233 -2.12 4.15 -1.27
N ASN A 234 -1.72 5.08 -2.13
CA ASN A 234 -0.35 5.59 -2.24
C ASN A 234 -0.34 7.11 -2.06
N ARG A 235 0.51 7.64 -1.16
CA ARG A 235 0.67 9.09 -0.95
C ARG A 235 1.17 9.83 -2.20
N SER A 236 1.83 9.12 -3.12
CA SER A 236 2.36 9.62 -4.38
C SER A 236 1.60 9.09 -5.59
N ALA A 237 0.33 8.68 -5.43
CA ALA A 237 -0.45 8.04 -6.50
C ALA A 237 -0.57 8.88 -7.78
N GLU A 238 -0.59 10.22 -7.66
CA GLU A 238 -0.61 11.14 -8.80
C GLU A 238 0.59 10.98 -9.73
N THR A 239 1.72 10.49 -9.22
CA THR A 239 2.94 10.27 -10.00
C THR A 239 3.24 8.79 -10.22
N GLU A 240 3.15 7.98 -9.17
CA GLU A 240 3.58 6.57 -9.20
C GLU A 240 2.52 5.65 -9.83
N ASP A 241 1.24 5.98 -9.66
CA ASP A 241 0.10 5.17 -10.12
C ASP A 241 -0.69 5.85 -11.26
N ALA A 242 -0.16 6.94 -11.82
CA ALA A 242 -0.82 7.73 -12.87
C ALA A 242 -1.19 6.89 -14.12
N ASN A 243 -0.36 5.91 -14.47
CA ASN A 243 -0.61 4.99 -15.60
C ASN A 243 -1.56 3.83 -15.24
N ARG A 244 -1.99 3.74 -13.98
CA ARG A 244 -2.82 2.70 -13.39
C ARG A 244 -4.14 3.25 -12.84
N GLY A 245 -4.57 4.41 -13.34
CA GLY A 245 -5.82 5.05 -12.91
C GLY A 245 -5.68 5.93 -11.66
N GLY A 246 -4.45 6.18 -11.18
CA GLY A 246 -4.19 7.03 -10.02
C GLY A 246 -4.56 6.36 -8.71
N GLN A 247 -5.00 7.15 -7.73
CA GLN A 247 -5.26 6.69 -6.36
C GLN A 247 -6.32 5.58 -6.29
N THR A 248 -6.08 4.56 -5.46
CA THR A 248 -7.08 3.57 -5.08
C THR A 248 -8.06 4.17 -4.06
N LEU A 249 -9.33 4.28 -4.44
CA LEU A 249 -10.38 4.88 -3.62
C LEU A 249 -11.16 3.85 -2.79
N ALA A 250 -11.22 2.61 -3.27
CA ALA A 250 -11.87 1.52 -2.55
C ALA A 250 -11.19 0.18 -2.83
N THR A 251 -11.16 -0.65 -1.79
CA THR A 251 -10.74 -2.04 -1.86
C THR A 251 -11.91 -2.94 -1.53
N LEU A 252 -12.25 -3.84 -2.46
CA LEU A 252 -13.20 -4.90 -2.26
C LEU A 252 -12.46 -6.25 -2.20
N LEU A 253 -12.43 -6.88 -1.02
CA LEU A 253 -11.84 -8.19 -0.77
C LEU A 253 -12.95 -9.24 -0.61
N LEU A 254 -13.12 -10.11 -1.59
CA LEU A 254 -13.98 -11.27 -1.51
C LEU A 254 -13.22 -12.47 -0.95
N TYR A 255 -13.74 -13.09 0.10
CA TYR A 255 -13.21 -14.36 0.63
C TYR A 255 -13.76 -15.53 -0.18
N LEU A 256 -12.88 -16.35 -0.76
CA LEU A 256 -13.27 -17.42 -1.69
C LEU A 256 -13.46 -18.78 -1.00
N ASN A 257 -12.96 -18.93 0.23
CA ASN A 257 -13.16 -20.10 1.08
C ASN A 257 -13.35 -19.70 2.54
N ASP A 258 -13.93 -20.61 3.31
CA ASP A 258 -13.99 -20.55 4.75
C ASP A 258 -12.58 -20.87 5.31
N VAL A 259 -12.11 -20.08 6.28
CA VAL A 259 -10.81 -20.28 6.95
C VAL A 259 -11.08 -20.41 8.43
N GLU A 260 -10.79 -21.57 9.02
CA GLU A 260 -11.08 -21.80 10.44
C GLU A 260 -10.05 -21.12 11.34
N ASP A 261 -8.77 -21.39 11.09
CA ASP A 261 -7.66 -20.86 11.88
C ASP A 261 -6.75 -19.91 11.08
N GLY A 262 -6.41 -18.78 11.71
CA GLY A 262 -5.54 -17.76 11.11
C GLY A 262 -6.17 -17.02 9.93
N GLY A 263 -5.33 -16.42 9.09
CA GLY A 263 -5.72 -15.85 7.79
C GLY A 263 -6.70 -14.67 7.86
N LYS A 264 -6.91 -14.06 9.02
CA LYS A 264 -7.82 -12.93 9.20
C LYS A 264 -7.30 -11.65 8.53
N THR A 265 -8.19 -10.72 8.23
CA THR A 265 -7.82 -9.34 7.87
C THR A 265 -7.88 -8.47 9.11
N ARG A 266 -6.76 -7.91 9.56
CA ARG A 266 -6.71 -7.05 10.76
C ARG A 266 -6.47 -5.60 10.36
N PHE A 267 -7.24 -4.68 10.93
CA PHE A 267 -7.01 -3.24 10.84
C PHE A 267 -6.28 -2.76 12.10
N GLY A 268 -4.98 -2.43 11.98
CA GLY A 268 -4.11 -2.20 13.15
C GLY A 268 -4.48 -0.96 13.97
N LEU A 269 -5.12 0.02 13.33
CA LEU A 269 -5.47 1.30 13.94
C LEU A 269 -6.94 1.44 14.31
N ILE A 270 -7.79 0.50 13.87
CA ILE A 270 -9.24 0.55 14.10
C ILE A 270 -9.60 -0.33 15.30
N PRO A 271 -10.24 0.21 16.36
CA PRO A 271 -10.73 -0.60 17.46
C PRO A 271 -11.87 -1.52 16.97
N SER A 272 -11.94 -2.74 17.51
CA SER A 272 -13.07 -3.62 17.28
C SER A 272 -14.35 -2.99 17.86
N PRO A 273 -15.49 -3.09 17.18
CA PRO A 273 -16.77 -2.75 17.81
C PRO A 273 -17.02 -3.66 19.01
N ASP A 274 -17.78 -3.15 19.98
CA ASP A 274 -18.23 -3.93 21.14
C ASP A 274 -19.42 -4.86 20.81
N ASP A 275 -19.99 -4.71 19.61
CA ASP A 275 -21.06 -5.57 19.11
C ASP A 275 -20.50 -6.92 18.62
N GLU A 276 -20.73 -7.97 19.42
CA GLU A 276 -20.32 -9.34 19.13
C GLU A 276 -21.38 -10.13 18.33
N SER A 277 -22.46 -9.49 17.85
CA SER A 277 -23.50 -10.17 17.07
C SER A 277 -23.03 -10.55 15.66
N ASN A 278 -22.01 -9.87 15.12
CA ASN A 278 -21.46 -10.18 13.81
C ASN A 278 -20.42 -11.30 13.91
N ASP A 279 -20.83 -12.49 13.47
CA ASP A 279 -20.03 -13.71 13.51
C ASP A 279 -18.76 -13.69 12.63
N SER A 280 -18.58 -12.68 11.78
CA SER A 280 -17.37 -12.46 10.97
C SER A 280 -16.37 -11.52 11.64
N ILE A 281 -16.78 -10.78 12.68
CA ILE A 281 -15.88 -9.88 13.42
C ILE A 281 -15.32 -10.65 14.62
N VAL A 282 -14.02 -10.54 14.82
CA VAL A 282 -13.33 -11.04 16.00
C VAL A 282 -12.49 -9.93 16.60
N LYS A 283 -12.50 -9.83 17.93
CA LYS A 283 -11.64 -8.92 18.68
C LYS A 283 -10.30 -9.60 18.90
N ASP A 284 -9.22 -9.02 18.40
CA ASP A 284 -7.88 -9.54 18.66
C ASP A 284 -7.43 -9.25 20.12
N GLU A 285 -6.26 -9.74 20.49
CA GLU A 285 -5.68 -9.55 21.82
C GLU A 285 -5.47 -8.07 22.21
N ASN A 286 -5.37 -7.18 21.22
CA ASN A 286 -5.18 -5.74 21.40
C ASN A 286 -6.49 -4.95 21.22
N GLY A 287 -7.63 -5.63 21.08
CA GLY A 287 -8.92 -5.01 20.89
C GLY A 287 -9.14 -4.40 19.51
N LYS A 288 -8.43 -4.85 18.47
CA LYS A 288 -8.48 -4.31 17.10
C LYS A 288 -9.50 -5.03 16.23
N LEU A 289 -10.07 -4.28 15.28
CA LEU A 289 -11.03 -4.79 14.32
C LEU A 289 -10.35 -5.84 13.43
N THR A 290 -10.86 -7.06 13.50
CA THR A 290 -10.33 -8.19 12.75
C THR A 290 -11.48 -8.98 12.12
N VAL A 291 -11.37 -9.30 10.84
CA VAL A 291 -12.41 -9.97 10.05
C VAL A 291 -11.99 -11.39 9.69
N LYS A 292 -12.83 -12.38 10.04
CA LYS A 292 -12.65 -13.80 9.71
C LYS A 292 -13.07 -14.06 8.25
N PRO A 293 -12.27 -14.78 7.44
CA PRO A 293 -12.66 -15.17 6.09
C PRO A 293 -13.83 -16.15 6.10
N LYS A 294 -14.87 -15.85 5.32
CA LYS A 294 -16.01 -16.75 5.07
C LYS A 294 -16.34 -16.77 3.59
N ALA A 295 -16.49 -17.97 3.02
CA ALA A 295 -16.67 -18.14 1.59
C ALA A 295 -17.90 -17.37 1.09
N GLY A 296 -17.67 -16.44 0.17
CA GLY A 296 -18.71 -15.62 -0.43
C GLY A 296 -18.92 -14.26 0.23
N ASP A 297 -18.47 -14.05 1.47
CA ASP A 297 -18.50 -12.74 2.12
C ASP A 297 -17.44 -11.81 1.50
N ALA A 298 -17.78 -10.53 1.33
CA ALA A 298 -16.83 -9.50 0.92
C ALA A 298 -16.58 -8.48 2.03
N LEU A 299 -15.36 -7.98 2.12
CA LEU A 299 -14.93 -6.87 2.97
C LEU A 299 -14.64 -5.66 2.07
N LEU A 300 -15.27 -4.53 2.36
CA LEU A 300 -15.11 -3.28 1.64
C LEU A 300 -14.60 -2.19 2.59
N PHE A 301 -13.55 -1.49 2.18
CA PHE A 301 -13.01 -0.32 2.87
C PHE A 301 -12.42 0.69 1.88
N PHE A 302 -12.16 1.91 2.36
CA PHE A 302 -11.81 3.06 1.53
C PHE A 302 -10.46 3.63 1.98
N PRO A 303 -9.34 3.24 1.36
CA PRO A 303 -8.01 3.68 1.77
C PRO A 303 -7.70 5.14 1.38
N ALA A 304 -8.60 5.79 0.64
CA ALA A 304 -8.56 7.22 0.33
C ALA A 304 -9.98 7.80 0.25
N ASP A 305 -10.11 9.12 0.40
CA ASP A 305 -11.38 9.82 0.18
C ASP A 305 -11.73 9.91 -1.33
N LYS A 306 -12.90 10.45 -1.67
CA LYS A 306 -13.35 10.60 -3.07
C LYS A 306 -12.45 11.50 -3.93
N ASN A 307 -11.61 12.34 -3.32
CA ASN A 307 -10.69 13.23 -3.99
C ASN A 307 -9.29 12.61 -4.14
N GLY A 308 -9.06 11.43 -3.57
CA GLY A 308 -7.78 10.73 -3.60
C GLY A 308 -6.86 11.03 -2.43
N GLU A 309 -7.34 11.71 -1.38
CA GLU A 309 -6.58 11.96 -0.16
C GLU A 309 -6.42 10.66 0.63
N PHE A 310 -5.17 10.28 0.88
CA PHE A 310 -4.77 9.06 1.57
C PHE A 310 -5.24 9.03 3.03
N ASP A 311 -5.89 7.95 3.45
CA ASP A 311 -6.33 7.74 4.84
C ASP A 311 -5.41 6.77 5.58
N ASP A 312 -4.65 7.31 6.53
CA ASP A 312 -3.66 6.56 7.32
C ASP A 312 -4.27 5.63 8.37
N ARG A 313 -5.58 5.70 8.61
CA ARG A 313 -6.27 4.83 9.57
C ARG A 313 -6.57 3.45 9.01
N LEU A 314 -6.54 3.28 7.68
CA LEU A 314 -6.85 2.01 6.98
C LEU A 314 -5.62 1.12 6.78
N GLU A 315 -4.59 1.29 7.61
CA GLU A 315 -3.51 0.31 7.70
C GLU A 315 -4.12 -1.06 8.05
N HIS A 316 -3.81 -2.06 7.22
CA HIS A 316 -4.33 -3.39 7.42
C HIS A 316 -3.32 -4.45 7.01
N GLU A 317 -3.55 -5.67 7.46
CA GLU A 317 -2.70 -6.82 7.18
C GLU A 317 -3.52 -8.08 6.92
N GLY A 318 -2.89 -9.04 6.23
CA GLY A 318 -3.31 -10.43 6.22
C GLY A 318 -2.54 -11.19 7.30
N THR A 319 -3.18 -11.43 8.45
CA THR A 319 -2.58 -12.19 9.55
C THR A 319 -2.14 -13.58 9.09
N LEU A 320 -1.21 -14.20 9.83
CA LEU A 320 -0.68 -15.54 9.55
C LEU A 320 -1.79 -16.54 9.22
N ALA A 321 -1.75 -17.11 8.03
CA ALA A 321 -2.60 -18.21 7.62
C ALA A 321 -2.15 -19.48 8.36
N ILE A 322 -3.05 -20.08 9.14
CA ILE A 322 -2.83 -21.42 9.70
C ILE A 322 -3.44 -22.43 8.73
N ASP A 323 -4.67 -22.16 8.29
CA ASP A 323 -5.29 -22.86 7.17
C ASP A 323 -5.13 -22.09 5.85
N GLU A 324 -5.32 -22.81 4.73
CA GLU A 324 -5.27 -22.21 3.40
C GLU A 324 -6.36 -21.13 3.24
N LYS A 325 -5.96 -19.98 2.71
CA LYS A 325 -6.85 -18.85 2.42
C LYS A 325 -6.77 -18.45 0.96
N TRP A 326 -7.94 -18.27 0.37
CA TRP A 326 -8.14 -17.72 -0.97
C TRP A 326 -8.98 -16.45 -0.89
N ILE A 327 -8.53 -15.40 -1.57
CA ILE A 327 -9.27 -14.16 -1.74
C ILE A 327 -9.25 -13.70 -3.19
N ALA A 328 -10.30 -13.02 -3.61
CA ALA A 328 -10.32 -12.20 -4.81
C ALA A 328 -10.37 -10.73 -4.40
N ARG A 329 -9.63 -9.89 -5.10
CA ARG A 329 -9.58 -8.45 -4.83
C ARG A 329 -9.89 -7.65 -6.08
N ILE A 330 -10.73 -6.63 -5.92
CA ILE A 330 -10.84 -5.52 -6.86
C ILE A 330 -10.42 -4.23 -6.15
N TRP A 331 -9.51 -3.51 -6.78
CA TRP A 331 -9.24 -2.11 -6.45
C TRP A 331 -9.99 -1.22 -7.42
N ARG A 332 -10.72 -0.24 -6.89
CA ARG A 332 -11.38 0.80 -7.67
C ARG A 332 -10.57 2.09 -7.57
N HIS A 333 -10.09 2.58 -8.70
CA HIS A 333 -9.28 3.79 -8.79
C HIS A 333 -10.12 5.05 -9.03
N ILE A 334 -9.47 6.21 -8.94
CA ILE A 334 -10.08 7.50 -9.23
C ILE A 334 -10.37 7.68 -10.72
N ASP A 335 -9.46 7.22 -11.58
CA ASP A 335 -9.55 7.29 -13.03
C ASP A 335 -9.59 5.90 -13.68
N ARG A 336 -9.84 5.87 -15.00
CA ARG A 336 -9.91 4.64 -15.79
C ARG A 336 -8.59 3.86 -15.67
N VAL A 337 -8.69 2.59 -15.36
CA VAL A 337 -7.54 1.66 -15.30
C VAL A 337 -7.38 0.99 -16.66
N PRO A 338 -6.32 1.31 -17.44
CA PRO A 338 -6.11 0.67 -18.73
C PRO A 338 -5.48 -0.73 -18.57
N PRO A 339 -5.59 -1.59 -19.59
CA PRO A 339 -4.72 -2.77 -19.69
C PRO A 339 -3.23 -2.37 -19.64
N PRO A 340 -2.34 -3.20 -19.07
CA PRO A 340 -2.61 -4.57 -18.59
C PRO A 340 -3.16 -4.65 -17.16
N PHE A 341 -3.41 -3.53 -16.48
CA PHE A 341 -3.84 -3.52 -15.07
C PHE A 341 -5.36 -3.69 -14.93
N GLY A 342 -6.12 -3.04 -15.80
CA GLY A 342 -7.59 -3.09 -15.82
C GLY A 342 -8.14 -3.92 -16.98
N LEU A 343 -9.47 -4.02 -17.02
CA LEU A 343 -10.19 -4.76 -18.06
C LEU A 343 -10.03 -4.08 -19.43
N SER A 344 -9.92 -4.89 -20.49
CA SER A 344 -9.92 -4.36 -21.85
C SER A 344 -11.33 -3.91 -22.28
N ASN A 345 -11.41 -3.06 -23.31
CA ASN A 345 -12.71 -2.61 -23.82
C ASN A 345 -13.59 -3.77 -24.31
N SER A 346 -13.01 -4.83 -24.87
CA SER A 346 -13.80 -6.00 -25.30
C SER A 346 -14.37 -6.79 -24.12
N GLU A 347 -13.68 -6.79 -22.98
CA GLU A 347 -14.16 -7.43 -21.76
C GLU A 347 -15.24 -6.59 -21.09
N LEU A 348 -15.07 -5.27 -21.04
CA LEU A 348 -16.10 -4.35 -20.53
C LEU A 348 -17.42 -4.46 -21.29
N LEU A 349 -17.39 -4.76 -22.60
CA LEU A 349 -18.59 -4.99 -23.41
C LEU A 349 -19.36 -6.28 -23.08
N LYS A 350 -18.78 -7.18 -22.27
CA LYS A 350 -19.44 -8.42 -21.83
C LYS A 350 -20.33 -8.21 -20.59
N LEU A 351 -20.15 -7.10 -19.86
CA LEU A 351 -20.96 -6.71 -18.71
C LEU A 351 -22.40 -6.41 -19.14
#